data_AF-A0A8B6H903-F1
#
_entry.id   AF-A0A8B6H903-F1
#
_cell.length_a   1.000
_cell.length_b   1.000
_cell.length_c   1.000
_cell.angle_alpha   90.00
_cell.angle_beta   90.00
_cell.angle_gamma   90.00
#
_symmetry.space_group_name_H-M   'P 1'
#
loop_
_entity.id
_entity.type
_entity.pdbx_description
1 polymer ?
#
loop_
_entity_poly.entity_id
_entity_poly.type
_entity_poly.pdbx_seq_one_letter_code
_entity_poly.pdbx_strand_id
1 'polypeptide(L)'
;MKDFIEKVPITEIDARAWKNPLHTNHPVKKDSNTTHIRIVYDCSCHGNPDLPSLNDCLSSAPPILNKLTTILTRFRLGKYGITTDIEKAFLQVRLDNDDRDATRFFWLSDSTDPTSELIMYRFKVVLFGATCSPFILNSTLLKHLSMNQSKVATILQEDLYVDNVLSSMNSEEATIKYFNESRELLKQGGFNLRSWMSNSDKLRDLALSEKVLDSDKETKILGMRWDAESDTLSFAETKQLKMDTQLTKQMNPADLQTRGLTASQFEDSTLWMNGPQWLTDDRKYHRTRDTQK
;
A
#
# COMPACT_ATOMS: atom_id res chain seq x y z
N MET A 1 3.69 12.71 12.72
CA MET A 1 2.67 11.92 13.45
C MET A 1 1.57 12.79 14.08
N LYS A 2 1.80 14.09 14.34
CA LYS A 2 0.91 14.95 15.15
C LYS A 2 -0.50 15.28 14.62
N ASP A 3 -0.91 14.88 13.41
CA ASP A 3 -2.27 15.17 12.90
C ASP A 3 -3.09 13.97 12.39
N PHE A 4 -2.51 12.76 12.40
CA PHE A 4 -3.19 11.55 11.90
C PHE A 4 -3.80 10.68 12.99
N ILE A 5 -3.31 10.82 14.22
CA ILE A 5 -3.73 10.05 15.39
C ILE A 5 -3.92 11.00 16.56
N GLU A 6 -4.77 10.60 17.51
CA GLU A 6 -4.98 11.30 18.76
C GLU A 6 -5.04 10.32 19.93
N LYS A 7 -4.63 10.77 21.11
CA LYS A 7 -4.75 9.99 22.35
C LYS A 7 -6.24 9.93 22.73
N VAL A 8 -6.72 8.75 23.08
CA VAL A 8 -8.10 8.58 23.58
C VAL A 8 -8.19 9.18 24.98
N PRO A 9 -9.12 10.10 25.27
CA PRO A 9 -9.31 10.66 26.60
C PRO A 9 -9.69 9.56 27.61
N ILE A 10 -9.14 9.62 28.82
CA ILE A 10 -9.41 8.63 29.88
C ILE A 10 -10.90 8.49 30.17
N THR A 11 -11.65 9.60 30.10
CA THR A 11 -13.11 9.62 30.26
C THR A 11 -13.87 8.77 29.22
N GLU A 12 -13.30 8.55 28.03
CA GLU A 12 -13.88 7.72 26.96
C GLU A 12 -13.41 6.26 27.01
N ILE A 13 -12.43 5.95 27.85
CA ILE A 13 -11.93 4.59 28.07
C ILE A 13 -12.93 3.82 28.97
N ASP A 14 -13.40 4.45 30.05
CA ASP A 14 -14.29 3.81 31.04
C ASP A 14 -15.77 3.79 30.63
N ALA A 15 -16.23 4.76 29.82
CA ALA A 15 -17.65 4.92 29.48
C ALA A 15 -18.20 3.87 28.47
N ARG A 16 -17.33 3.16 27.75
CA ARG A 16 -17.70 2.15 26.73
C ARG A 16 -16.86 0.87 26.82
N ALA A 17 -16.36 0.56 28.02
CA ALA A 17 -15.41 -0.51 28.28
C ALA A 17 -15.78 -1.80 27.51
N TRP A 18 -14.87 -2.23 26.64
CA TRP A 18 -14.79 -3.53 25.98
C TRP A 18 -15.58 -3.82 24.70
N LYS A 19 -16.37 -2.90 24.12
CA LYS A 19 -17.16 -3.23 22.91
C LYS A 19 -16.51 -2.91 21.57
N ASN A 20 -15.41 -2.16 21.54
CA ASN A 20 -14.76 -1.76 20.29
C ASN A 20 -13.46 -2.55 20.06
N PRO A 21 -13.23 -3.07 18.85
CA PRO A 21 -12.05 -3.86 18.53
C PRO A 21 -10.78 -3.02 18.68
N LEU A 22 -9.76 -3.60 19.31
CA LEU A 22 -8.43 -3.02 19.49
C LEU A 22 -7.51 -3.61 18.42
N HIS A 23 -6.90 -2.75 17.60
CA HIS A 23 -6.06 -3.21 16.49
C HIS A 23 -4.64 -3.47 16.95
N THR A 24 -4.12 -4.63 16.57
CA THR A 24 -2.72 -4.98 16.75
C THR A 24 -1.89 -4.37 15.62
N ASN A 25 -0.69 -3.94 15.97
CA ASN A 25 0.25 -3.31 15.05
C ASN A 25 1.48 -4.17 14.95
N HIS A 26 1.95 -4.42 13.73
CA HIS A 26 3.23 -5.06 13.53
C HIS A 26 4.11 -4.24 12.57
N PRO A 27 5.39 -4.02 12.89
CA PRO A 27 6.32 -3.45 11.93
C PRO A 27 6.60 -4.46 10.81
N VAL A 28 6.44 -4.03 9.57
CA VAL A 28 6.86 -4.77 8.39
C VAL A 28 8.07 -4.08 7.79
N LYS A 29 9.19 -4.81 7.70
CA LYS A 29 10.38 -4.33 7.01
C LYS A 29 10.17 -4.48 5.50
N LYS A 30 10.31 -3.38 4.76
CA LYS A 30 10.28 -3.40 3.28
C LYS A 30 11.67 -3.21 2.71
N ASP A 31 11.93 -3.90 1.60
CA ASP A 31 12.98 -3.53 0.65
C ASP A 31 12.48 -2.31 -0.15
N SER A 32 12.47 -1.15 0.52
CA SER A 32 12.11 0.14 -0.05
C SER A 32 13.23 1.13 0.25
N ASN A 33 13.65 1.90 -0.75
CA ASN A 33 14.69 2.92 -0.61
C ASN A 33 14.30 4.07 0.33
N THR A 34 13.01 4.32 0.56
CA THR A 34 12.52 5.50 1.29
C THR A 34 11.71 5.17 2.55
N THR A 35 11.24 3.92 2.73
CA THR A 35 10.49 3.53 3.93
C THR A 35 10.81 2.09 4.32
N HIS A 36 11.92 1.91 5.04
CA HIS A 36 12.40 0.59 5.47
C HIS A 36 11.45 -0.11 6.44
N ILE A 37 10.63 0.63 7.21
CA ILE A 37 9.67 0.06 8.16
C ILE A 37 8.30 0.70 7.94
N ARG A 38 7.27 -0.11 7.72
CA ARG A 38 5.86 0.32 7.70
C ARG A 38 5.15 -0.31 8.89
N ILE A 39 4.41 0.51 9.64
CA ILE A 39 3.47 -0.01 10.64
C ILE A 39 2.24 -0.48 9.89
N VAL A 40 1.88 -1.75 10.07
CA VAL A 40 0.68 -2.35 9.50
C VAL A 40 -0.31 -2.59 10.64
N TYR A 41 -1.54 -2.13 10.43
CA TYR A 41 -2.66 -2.29 11.34
C TYR A 41 -3.48 -3.46 10.84
N ASP A 42 -3.57 -4.54 11.63
CA ASP A 42 -4.30 -5.72 11.23
C ASP A 42 -5.79 -5.58 11.57
N CYS A 43 -6.55 -5.06 10.61
CA CYS A 43 -8.01 -4.90 10.72
C CYS A 43 -8.77 -6.22 10.56
N SER A 44 -8.08 -7.30 10.18
CA SER A 44 -8.64 -8.64 10.08
C SER A 44 -8.32 -9.50 11.30
N CYS A 45 -7.62 -8.95 12.31
CA CYS A 45 -7.28 -9.67 13.53
C CYS A 45 -8.52 -9.89 14.38
N HIS A 46 -8.76 -11.15 14.77
CA HIS A 46 -9.78 -11.54 15.73
C HIS A 46 -9.17 -11.63 17.13
N GLY A 47 -9.82 -11.00 18.12
CA GLY A 47 -9.38 -11.11 19.52
C GLY A 47 -9.55 -12.52 20.09
N ASN A 48 -10.58 -13.23 19.62
CA ASN A 48 -10.78 -14.67 19.79
C ASN A 48 -11.66 -15.18 18.62
N PRO A 49 -11.81 -16.50 18.43
CA PRO A 49 -12.59 -17.05 17.30
C PRO A 49 -14.08 -16.63 17.26
N ASP A 50 -14.65 -16.20 18.38
CA ASP A 50 -16.08 -15.86 18.51
C ASP A 50 -16.36 -14.36 18.36
N LEU A 51 -15.32 -13.52 18.31
CA LEU A 51 -15.43 -12.07 18.20
C LEU A 51 -15.10 -11.62 16.78
N PRO A 52 -15.91 -10.74 16.17
CA PRO A 52 -15.62 -10.23 14.83
C PRO A 52 -14.37 -9.35 14.82
N SER A 53 -13.63 -9.38 13.72
CA SER A 53 -12.59 -8.39 13.42
C SER A 53 -13.22 -7.06 13.02
N LEU A 54 -12.41 -6.00 12.89
CA LEU A 54 -12.91 -4.74 12.34
C LEU A 54 -13.47 -4.93 10.93
N ASN A 55 -12.75 -5.67 10.08
CA ASN A 55 -13.13 -5.91 8.71
C ASN A 55 -14.43 -6.71 8.57
N ASP A 56 -14.78 -7.56 9.54
CA ASP A 56 -16.08 -8.26 9.56
C ASP A 56 -17.24 -7.31 9.88
N CYS A 57 -16.96 -6.23 10.61
CA CYS A 57 -17.93 -5.19 10.97
C CYS A 57 -18.04 -4.08 9.92
N LEU A 58 -17.10 -3.98 8.99
CA LEU A 58 -17.03 -2.93 7.97
C LEU A 58 -17.65 -3.39 6.66
N SER A 59 -18.44 -2.51 6.02
CA SER A 59 -18.87 -2.73 4.64
C SER A 59 -17.75 -2.35 3.67
N SER A 60 -17.19 -3.33 2.97
CA SER A 60 -16.12 -3.11 1.97
C SER A 60 -16.52 -2.16 0.85
N ALA A 61 -17.83 -2.02 0.59
CA ALA A 61 -18.43 -1.35 -0.55
C ALA A 61 -17.96 -1.91 -1.92
N PRO A 62 -18.69 -1.66 -3.03
CA PRO A 62 -18.26 -2.12 -4.35
C PRO A 62 -16.93 -1.47 -4.76
N PRO A 63 -15.99 -2.20 -5.37
CA PRO A 63 -14.73 -1.62 -5.81
C PRO A 63 -14.97 -0.62 -6.94
N ILE A 64 -14.82 0.67 -6.65
CA ILE A 64 -14.82 1.73 -7.68
C ILE A 64 -13.37 1.89 -8.18
N LEU A 65 -12.92 0.90 -8.95
CA LEU A 65 -11.60 0.89 -9.56
C LEU A 65 -11.72 0.90 -11.07
N ASN A 66 -10.88 1.70 -11.71
CA ASN A 66 -10.69 1.60 -13.15
C ASN A 66 -10.11 0.22 -13.49
N LYS A 67 -10.56 -0.33 -14.61
CA LYS A 67 -10.06 -1.62 -15.09
C LYS A 67 -8.57 -1.49 -15.42
N LEU A 68 -7.75 -2.34 -14.81
CA LEU A 68 -6.29 -2.38 -15.04
C LEU A 68 -5.93 -2.42 -16.51
N THR A 69 -6.60 -3.27 -17.29
CA THR A 69 -6.37 -3.40 -18.73
C THR A 69 -6.64 -2.09 -19.48
N THR A 70 -7.69 -1.37 -19.08
CA THR A 70 -8.10 -0.11 -19.72
C THR A 70 -7.13 1.02 -19.40
N ILE A 71 -6.64 1.09 -18.16
CA ILE A 71 -5.56 2.03 -17.77
C ILE A 71 -4.29 1.73 -18.56
N LEU A 72 -3.86 0.46 -18.61
CA LEU A 72 -2.67 0.06 -19.37
C LEU A 72 -2.82 0.35 -20.87
N THR A 73 -3.99 0.13 -21.46
CA THR A 73 -4.24 0.49 -22.85
C THR A 73 -4.08 2.00 -23.05
N ARG A 74 -4.73 2.85 -22.24
CA ARG A 74 -4.57 4.31 -22.34
C ARG A 74 -3.14 4.77 -22.13
N PHE A 75 -2.44 4.18 -21.17
CA PHE A 75 -1.02 4.43 -20.93
C PHE A 75 -0.16 4.14 -22.17
N ARG A 76 -0.53 3.15 -23.00
CA ARG A 76 0.18 2.81 -24.24
C ARG A 76 -0.35 3.49 -25.51
N LEU A 77 -1.46 4.22 -25.44
CA LEU A 77 -1.99 4.95 -26.60
C LEU A 77 -1.19 6.22 -26.93
N GLY A 78 -0.59 6.85 -25.93
CA GLY A 78 0.19 8.06 -26.10
C GLY A 78 1.67 7.81 -26.38
N LYS A 79 2.30 8.78 -27.02
CA LYS A 79 3.76 8.79 -27.27
C LYS A 79 4.59 8.91 -25.99
N TYR A 80 4.07 9.66 -25.01
CA TYR A 80 4.77 9.96 -23.77
C TYR A 80 4.04 9.33 -22.58
N GLY A 81 4.60 8.26 -22.02
CA GLY A 81 4.08 7.62 -20.82
C GLY A 81 4.38 8.45 -19.57
N ILE A 82 3.45 8.50 -18.64
CA ILE A 82 3.55 9.24 -17.38
C ILE A 82 3.07 8.34 -16.24
N THR A 83 3.89 8.20 -15.20
CA THR A 83 3.49 7.56 -13.94
C THR A 83 3.81 8.46 -12.76
N THR A 84 2.96 8.48 -11.74
CA THR A 84 3.14 9.24 -10.51
C THR A 84 2.28 8.62 -9.40
N ASP A 85 2.68 8.78 -8.14
CA ASP A 85 1.91 8.34 -6.96
C ASP A 85 1.37 9.53 -6.16
N ILE A 86 0.27 9.29 -5.46
CA ILE A 86 -0.30 10.23 -4.50
C ILE A 86 0.37 9.99 -3.14
N GLU A 87 1.07 11.00 -2.66
CA GLU A 87 1.78 10.93 -1.38
C GLU A 87 0.81 10.68 -0.23
N LYS A 88 0.96 9.53 0.44
CA LYS A 88 0.22 9.18 1.65
C LYS A 88 -1.29 9.35 1.47
N ALA A 89 -1.82 8.93 0.32
CA ALA A 89 -3.19 9.21 -0.13
C ALA A 89 -4.27 8.99 0.96
N PHE A 90 -4.26 7.83 1.62
CA PHE A 90 -5.22 7.51 2.69
C PHE A 90 -5.15 8.48 3.88
N LEU A 91 -3.94 8.96 4.22
CA LEU A 91 -3.76 9.89 5.34
C LEU A 91 -4.27 11.30 5.05
N GLN A 92 -4.62 11.61 3.79
CA GLN A 92 -5.24 12.89 3.42
C GLN A 92 -6.75 12.88 3.64
N VAL A 93 -7.36 11.72 3.88
CA VAL A 93 -8.81 11.58 4.08
C VAL A 93 -9.12 11.44 5.57
N ARG A 94 -9.83 12.42 6.14
CA ARG A 94 -10.23 12.40 7.55
C ARG A 94 -11.42 11.49 7.79
N LEU A 95 -11.41 10.81 8.93
CA LEU A 95 -12.56 10.10 9.47
C LEU A 95 -13.48 11.07 10.20
N ASP A 96 -14.78 10.80 10.10
CA ASP A 96 -15.78 11.42 10.96
C ASP A 96 -15.43 11.15 12.43
N ASN A 97 -15.73 12.10 13.32
CA ASN A 97 -15.40 11.97 14.74
C ASN A 97 -16.01 10.71 15.36
N ASP A 98 -17.21 10.32 14.93
CA ASP A 98 -17.93 9.16 15.47
C ASP A 98 -17.28 7.83 15.03
N ASP A 99 -16.67 7.79 13.84
CA ASP A 99 -16.02 6.59 13.29
C ASP A 99 -14.60 6.37 13.84
N ARG A 100 -13.93 7.42 14.32
CA ARG A 100 -12.55 7.32 14.85
C ARG A 100 -12.43 6.28 15.95
N ASP A 101 -13.50 6.13 16.74
CA ASP A 101 -13.50 5.25 17.90
C ASP A 101 -13.39 3.77 17.55
N ALA A 102 -13.74 3.39 16.31
CA ALA A 102 -13.55 2.05 15.79
C ALA A 102 -12.08 1.74 15.43
N THR A 103 -11.19 2.74 15.46
CA THR A 103 -9.79 2.64 14.99
C THR A 103 -8.77 2.66 16.12
N ARG A 104 -9.19 2.30 17.34
CA ARG A 104 -8.36 2.33 18.55
C ARG A 104 -7.21 1.31 18.47
N PHE A 105 -6.04 1.70 18.97
CA PHE A 105 -4.88 0.83 19.11
C PHE A 105 -4.02 1.25 20.31
N PHE A 106 -3.20 0.32 20.81
CA PHE A 106 -2.25 0.60 21.88
C PHE A 106 -0.86 0.95 21.33
N TRP A 107 -0.16 1.82 22.04
CA TRP A 107 1.24 2.14 21.82
C TRP A 107 1.97 2.36 23.14
N LEU A 108 3.26 2.08 23.19
CA LEU A 108 4.07 2.32 24.38
C LEU A 108 4.25 3.82 24.62
N SER A 109 4.14 4.25 25.88
CA SER A 109 4.43 5.63 26.31
C SER A 109 5.89 6.00 26.04
N ASP A 110 6.81 5.05 26.18
CA ASP A 110 8.19 5.14 25.73
C ASP A 110 8.50 3.99 24.76
N SER A 111 8.76 4.32 23.49
CA SER A 111 9.07 3.33 22.46
C SER A 111 10.39 2.57 22.66
N THR A 112 11.26 3.06 23.55
CA THR A 112 12.54 2.42 23.87
C THR A 112 12.46 1.50 25.08
N ASP A 113 11.41 1.62 25.89
CA ASP A 113 11.15 0.79 27.05
C ASP A 113 9.91 -0.10 26.81
N PRO A 114 10.10 -1.41 26.56
CA PRO A 114 8.99 -2.35 26.34
C PRO A 114 8.13 -2.59 27.58
N THR A 115 8.55 -2.11 28.76
CA THR A 115 7.79 -2.19 30.02
C THR A 115 7.02 -0.91 30.34
N SER A 116 7.17 0.13 29.52
CA SER A 116 6.49 1.39 29.70
C SER A 116 4.98 1.26 29.54
N GLU A 117 4.23 2.19 30.13
CA GLU A 117 2.77 2.16 30.12
C GLU A 117 2.21 2.14 28.70
N LEU A 118 1.15 1.37 28.48
CA LEU A 118 0.40 1.39 27.22
C LEU A 118 -0.54 2.59 27.19
N ILE A 119 -0.40 3.40 26.14
CA ILE A 119 -1.29 4.51 25.83
C ILE A 119 -2.21 4.10 24.69
N MET A 120 -3.50 4.40 24.84
CA MET A 120 -4.49 4.19 23.79
C MET A 120 -4.55 5.40 22.84
N TYR A 121 -4.42 5.12 21.55
CA TYR A 121 -4.58 6.08 20.47
C TYR A 121 -5.73 5.64 19.55
N ARG A 122 -6.22 6.57 18.74
CA ARG A 122 -7.12 6.29 17.62
C ARG A 122 -6.74 7.12 16.40
N PHE A 123 -7.14 6.68 15.21
CA PHE A 123 -6.91 7.42 13.98
C PHE A 123 -7.91 8.55 13.78
N LYS A 124 -7.43 9.65 13.20
CA LYS A 124 -8.24 10.75 12.68
C LYS A 124 -8.46 10.65 11.17
N VAL A 125 -7.79 9.71 10.51
CA VAL A 125 -7.73 9.56 9.06
C VAL A 125 -7.94 8.11 8.67
N VAL A 126 -8.32 7.88 7.42
CA VAL A 126 -8.51 6.54 6.87
C VAL A 126 -7.20 5.76 6.97
N LEU A 127 -7.25 4.60 7.61
CA LEU A 127 -6.07 3.75 7.81
C LEU A 127 -5.91 2.72 6.69
N PHE A 128 -4.67 2.26 6.52
CA PHE A 128 -4.38 1.10 5.68
C PHE A 128 -4.80 -0.19 6.39
N GLY A 129 -5.41 -1.12 5.65
CA GLY A 129 -5.79 -2.45 6.15
C GLY A 129 -7.30 -2.64 6.34
N ALA A 130 -8.05 -1.55 6.49
CA ALA A 130 -9.52 -1.63 6.55
C ALA A 130 -10.12 -1.88 5.15
N THR A 131 -11.10 -2.77 5.07
CA THR A 131 -11.72 -3.21 3.80
C THR A 131 -12.38 -2.08 3.02
N CYS A 132 -12.96 -1.09 3.70
CA CYS A 132 -13.63 0.05 3.10
C CYS A 132 -12.66 1.18 2.67
N SER A 133 -11.41 1.18 3.15
CA SER A 133 -10.46 2.27 2.90
C SER A 133 -10.23 2.56 1.42
N PRO A 134 -10.03 1.57 0.53
CA PRO A 134 -9.85 1.83 -0.90
C PRO A 134 -11.05 2.51 -1.54
N PHE A 135 -12.26 2.11 -1.15
CA PHE A 135 -13.50 2.72 -1.64
C PHE A 135 -13.59 4.18 -1.19
N ILE A 136 -13.31 4.46 0.09
CA ILE A 136 -13.38 5.81 0.64
C ILE A 136 -12.39 6.72 -0.10
N LEU A 137 -11.13 6.30 -0.25
CA LEU A 137 -10.11 7.08 -0.97
C LEU A 137 -10.53 7.37 -2.42
N ASN A 138 -10.94 6.34 -3.16
CA ASN A 138 -11.34 6.50 -4.56
C ASN A 138 -12.58 7.38 -4.70
N SER A 139 -13.57 7.21 -3.83
CA SER A 139 -14.79 8.02 -3.85
C SER A 139 -14.49 9.49 -3.57
N THR A 140 -13.59 9.77 -2.62
CA THR A 140 -13.13 11.15 -2.33
C THR A 140 -12.40 11.75 -3.53
N LEU A 141 -11.47 11.01 -4.15
CA LEU A 141 -10.74 11.48 -5.33
C LEU A 141 -11.68 11.72 -6.53
N LEU A 142 -12.56 10.77 -6.84
CA LEU A 142 -13.52 10.90 -7.93
C LEU A 142 -14.51 12.05 -7.67
N LYS A 143 -14.96 12.23 -6.43
CA LYS A 143 -15.80 13.37 -6.07
C LYS A 143 -15.05 14.68 -6.32
N HIS A 144 -13.82 14.80 -5.85
CA HIS A 144 -12.97 15.98 -6.09
C HIS A 144 -12.81 16.28 -7.58
N LEU A 145 -12.44 15.28 -8.37
CA LEU A 145 -12.24 15.43 -9.81
C LEU A 145 -13.54 15.74 -10.55
N SER A 146 -14.68 15.16 -10.15
CA SER A 146 -15.99 15.42 -10.77
C SER A 146 -16.49 16.85 -10.59
N MET A 147 -16.00 17.56 -9.58
CA MET A 147 -16.32 18.98 -9.36
C MET A 147 -15.55 19.91 -10.30
N ASN A 148 -14.59 19.39 -11.07
CA ASN A 148 -13.78 20.14 -12.01
C ASN A 148 -14.08 19.71 -13.46
N GLN A 149 -14.32 20.68 -14.34
CA GLN A 149 -14.68 20.41 -15.76
C GLN A 149 -13.46 20.40 -16.70
N SER A 150 -12.24 20.50 -16.17
CA SER A 150 -11.03 20.47 -16.99
C SER A 150 -10.83 19.11 -17.65
N LYS A 151 -10.19 19.12 -18.83
CA LYS A 151 -9.82 17.89 -19.53
C LYS A 151 -8.91 16.99 -18.68
N VAL A 152 -8.03 17.59 -17.88
CA VAL A 152 -7.13 16.87 -16.98
C VAL A 152 -7.89 16.18 -15.86
N ALA A 153 -8.97 16.77 -15.34
CA ALA A 153 -9.84 16.12 -14.37
C ALA A 153 -10.49 14.86 -14.94
N THR A 154 -10.95 14.91 -16.19
CA THR A 154 -11.50 13.72 -16.89
C THR A 154 -10.44 12.64 -17.09
N ILE A 155 -9.24 13.02 -17.54
CA ILE A 155 -8.13 12.07 -17.72
C ILE A 155 -7.78 11.39 -16.39
N LEU A 156 -7.61 12.16 -15.32
CA LEU A 156 -7.29 11.61 -13.99
C LEU A 156 -8.37 10.65 -13.48
N GLN A 157 -9.66 10.94 -13.70
CA GLN A 157 -10.75 10.05 -13.30
C GLN A 157 -10.62 8.66 -13.94
N GLU A 158 -10.13 8.60 -15.17
CA GLU A 158 -9.94 7.35 -15.90
C GLU A 158 -8.60 6.68 -15.61
N ASP A 159 -7.56 7.45 -15.30
CA ASP A 159 -6.17 6.98 -15.21
C ASP A 159 -5.71 6.68 -13.76
N LEU A 160 -6.55 7.01 -12.77
CA LEU A 160 -6.32 6.65 -11.37
C LEU A 160 -6.52 5.16 -11.10
N TYR A 161 -5.60 4.59 -10.33
CA TYR A 161 -5.70 3.28 -9.73
C TYR A 161 -5.24 3.33 -8.26
N VAL A 162 -6.21 3.46 -7.35
CA VAL A 162 -5.97 3.66 -5.91
C VAL A 162 -5.11 4.90 -5.67
N ASP A 163 -3.82 4.73 -5.36
CA ASP A 163 -2.85 5.78 -5.08
C ASP A 163 -1.89 6.04 -6.24
N ASN A 164 -2.02 5.33 -7.36
CA ASN A 164 -1.19 5.51 -8.56
C ASN A 164 -1.97 6.16 -9.71
N VAL A 165 -1.28 6.95 -10.52
CA VAL A 165 -1.79 7.51 -11.78
C VAL A 165 -0.92 7.02 -12.91
N LEU A 166 -1.55 6.49 -13.96
CA LEU A 166 -0.87 6.04 -15.17
C LEU A 166 -1.57 6.65 -16.38
N SER A 167 -0.88 7.59 -17.05
CA SER A 167 -1.43 8.35 -18.17
C SER A 167 -0.44 8.43 -19.33
N SER A 168 -0.89 8.94 -20.47
CA SER A 168 0.00 9.22 -21.59
C SER A 168 -0.47 10.39 -22.44
N MET A 169 0.49 11.07 -23.08
CA MET A 169 0.25 12.24 -23.91
C MET A 169 0.90 12.08 -25.29
N ASN A 170 0.43 12.83 -26.28
CA ASN A 170 0.92 12.73 -27.68
C ASN A 170 1.95 13.80 -28.06
N SER A 171 2.18 14.80 -27.21
CA SER A 171 3.20 15.83 -27.43
C SER A 171 3.84 16.24 -26.11
N GLU A 172 5.08 16.72 -26.17
CA GLU A 172 5.80 17.26 -25.03
C GLU A 172 5.02 18.39 -24.35
N GLU A 173 4.42 19.28 -25.15
CA GLU A 173 3.65 20.43 -24.65
C GLU A 173 2.41 19.96 -23.88
N ALA A 174 1.75 18.89 -24.34
CA ALA A 174 0.63 18.28 -23.64
C ALA A 174 1.10 17.58 -22.34
N THR A 175 2.26 16.92 -22.35
CA THR A 175 2.89 16.31 -21.18
C THR A 175 3.17 17.34 -20.08
N ILE A 176 3.83 18.45 -20.42
CA ILE A 176 4.13 19.54 -19.47
C ILE A 176 2.86 20.20 -18.96
N LYS A 177 1.88 20.43 -19.83
CA LYS A 177 0.58 20.97 -19.44
C LYS A 177 -0.12 20.04 -18.44
N TYR A 178 -0.17 18.74 -18.74
CA TYR A 178 -0.77 17.73 -17.88
C TYR A 178 -0.07 17.69 -16.51
N PHE A 179 1.26 17.71 -16.46
CA PHE A 179 2.02 17.75 -15.21
C PHE A 179 1.59 18.92 -14.32
N ASN A 180 1.58 20.14 -14.85
CA ASN A 180 1.23 21.32 -14.07
C ASN A 180 -0.24 21.32 -13.62
N GLU A 181 -1.16 21.05 -14.54
CA GLU A 181 -2.60 21.08 -14.25
C GLU A 181 -3.02 19.97 -13.29
N SER A 182 -2.48 18.76 -13.42
CA SER A 182 -2.83 17.63 -12.53
C SER A 182 -2.32 17.84 -11.11
N ARG A 183 -1.10 18.38 -10.94
CA ARG A 183 -0.54 18.72 -9.62
C ARG A 183 -1.38 19.78 -8.94
N GLU A 184 -1.71 20.86 -9.64
CA GLU A 184 -2.51 21.95 -9.08
C GLU A 184 -3.92 21.45 -8.72
N LEU A 185 -4.55 20.68 -9.61
CA LEU A 185 -5.87 20.13 -9.38
C LEU A 185 -5.91 19.22 -8.16
N LEU A 186 -5.00 18.25 -8.03
CA LEU A 186 -5.01 17.35 -6.87
C LEU A 186 -4.59 18.06 -5.57
N LYS A 187 -3.70 19.05 -5.65
CA LYS A 187 -3.29 19.87 -4.50
C LYS A 187 -4.47 20.64 -3.91
N GLN A 188 -5.41 21.12 -4.72
CA GLN A 188 -6.65 21.75 -4.24
C GLN A 188 -7.51 20.78 -3.41
N GLY A 189 -7.42 19.48 -3.68
CA GLY A 189 -8.07 18.42 -2.90
C GLY A 189 -7.25 17.93 -1.70
N GLY A 190 -6.08 18.53 -1.43
CA GLY A 190 -5.16 18.08 -0.38
C GLY A 190 -4.27 16.90 -0.77
N PHE A 191 -4.26 16.49 -2.04
CA PHE A 191 -3.48 15.36 -2.54
C PHE A 191 -2.23 15.86 -3.27
N ASN A 192 -1.06 15.40 -2.83
CA ASN A 192 0.22 15.76 -3.45
C ASN A 192 0.70 14.64 -4.39
N LEU A 193 0.93 14.95 -5.66
CA LEU A 193 1.55 14.02 -6.62
C LEU A 193 3.07 14.08 -6.50
N ARG A 194 3.72 12.91 -6.43
CA ARG A 194 5.18 12.76 -6.34
C ARG A 194 5.68 11.60 -7.20
N SER A 195 6.98 11.33 -7.14
CA SER A 195 7.66 10.23 -7.85
C SER A 195 7.24 10.12 -9.32
N TRP A 196 7.39 11.23 -10.04
CA TRP A 196 7.06 11.32 -11.45
C TRP A 196 8.10 10.57 -12.28
N MET A 197 7.63 9.71 -13.18
CA MET A 197 8.47 9.03 -14.17
C MET A 197 7.84 9.18 -15.55
N SER A 198 8.67 9.46 -16.55
CA SER A 198 8.25 9.63 -17.95
C SER A 198 9.38 9.33 -18.93
N ASN A 199 9.04 8.96 -20.16
CA ASN A 199 9.95 8.90 -21.31
C ASN A 199 10.10 10.26 -22.04
N SER A 200 9.52 11.35 -21.51
CA SER A 200 9.68 12.72 -21.99
C SER A 200 10.85 13.41 -21.28
N ASP A 201 11.89 13.82 -22.02
CA ASP A 201 13.03 14.53 -21.44
C ASP A 201 12.62 15.86 -20.83
N LYS A 202 11.72 16.61 -21.49
CA LYS A 202 11.23 17.90 -20.95
C LYS A 202 10.51 17.70 -19.62
N LEU A 203 9.68 16.66 -19.51
CA LEU A 203 8.97 16.37 -18.26
C LEU A 203 9.95 15.92 -17.17
N ARG A 204 10.96 15.12 -17.52
CA ARG A 204 11.98 14.69 -16.57
C ARG A 204 12.77 15.87 -16.01
N ASP A 205 13.21 16.79 -16.87
CA ASP A 205 13.91 18.01 -16.45
C ASP A 205 13.03 18.88 -15.54
N LEU A 206 11.74 19.05 -15.89
CA LEU A 206 10.80 19.80 -15.09
C LEU A 206 10.58 19.14 -13.71
N ALA A 207 10.30 17.84 -13.68
CA ALA A 207 10.11 17.08 -12.45
C ALA A 207 11.37 17.08 -11.56
N LEU A 208 12.56 17.09 -12.16
CA LEU A 208 13.83 17.21 -11.44
C LEU A 208 13.94 18.59 -10.78
N SER A 209 13.64 19.66 -11.52
CA SER A 209 13.68 21.02 -10.99
C SER A 209 12.68 21.23 -9.84
N GLU A 210 11.53 20.58 -9.92
CA GLU A 210 10.48 20.54 -8.90
C GLU A 210 10.75 19.55 -7.75
N LYS A 211 11.86 18.79 -7.82
CA LYS A 211 12.25 17.76 -6.83
C LYS A 211 11.19 16.68 -6.61
N VAL A 212 10.48 16.31 -7.67
CA VAL A 212 9.46 15.25 -7.66
C VAL A 212 9.74 14.14 -8.67
N LEU A 213 10.86 14.20 -9.39
CA LEU A 213 11.30 13.15 -10.30
C LEU A 213 11.64 11.86 -9.53
N ASP A 214 11.14 10.74 -10.05
CA ASP A 214 11.71 9.43 -9.77
C ASP A 214 12.91 9.21 -10.70
N SER A 215 14.11 9.15 -10.12
CA SER A 215 15.36 9.01 -10.87
C SER A 215 15.62 7.60 -11.37
N ASP A 216 14.83 6.62 -10.94
CA ASP A 216 14.96 5.26 -11.41
C ASP A 216 14.61 5.17 -12.91
N LYS A 217 15.26 4.26 -13.61
CA LYS A 217 15.00 4.03 -15.05
C LYS A 217 13.75 3.19 -15.29
N GLU A 218 13.46 2.32 -14.32
CA GLU A 218 12.38 1.35 -14.39
C GLU A 218 11.46 1.49 -13.18
N THR A 219 10.15 1.32 -13.39
CA THR A 219 9.18 1.26 -12.30
C THR A 219 8.21 0.10 -12.48
N LYS A 220 7.63 -0.34 -11.37
CA LYS A 220 6.60 -1.38 -11.38
C LYS A 220 5.25 -0.72 -11.63
N ILE A 221 4.65 -1.01 -12.78
CA ILE A 221 3.31 -0.55 -13.12
C ILE A 221 2.30 -1.69 -13.09
N LEU A 222 1.33 -1.65 -12.18
CA LEU A 222 0.17 -2.54 -12.18
C LEU A 222 0.48 -4.04 -12.35
N GLY A 223 1.64 -4.50 -11.86
CA GLY A 223 2.10 -5.89 -11.96
C GLY A 223 3.15 -6.16 -13.06
N MET A 224 3.42 -5.20 -13.93
CA MET A 224 4.45 -5.22 -14.96
C MET A 224 5.63 -4.31 -14.58
N ARG A 225 6.73 -4.41 -15.33
CA ARG A 225 7.86 -3.48 -15.27
C ARG A 225 7.81 -2.59 -16.51
N TRP A 226 7.97 -1.29 -16.31
CA TRP A 226 8.11 -0.33 -17.38
C TRP A 226 9.48 0.34 -17.29
N ASP A 227 10.22 0.30 -18.39
CA ASP A 227 11.45 1.06 -18.59
C ASP A 227 11.09 2.35 -19.33
N ALA A 228 11.32 3.49 -18.69
CA ALA A 228 10.98 4.80 -19.24
C ALA A 228 11.99 5.28 -20.29
N GLU A 229 13.23 4.77 -20.31
CA GLU A 229 14.24 5.14 -21.29
C GLU A 229 13.99 4.43 -22.63
N SER A 230 13.69 3.13 -22.58
CA SER A 230 13.37 2.32 -23.77
C SER A 230 11.87 2.28 -24.11
N ASP A 231 11.02 2.90 -23.28
CA ASP A 231 9.56 2.89 -23.36
C ASP A 231 8.94 1.48 -23.54
N THR A 232 9.50 0.50 -22.83
CA THR A 232 9.17 -0.92 -22.99
C THR A 232 8.50 -1.50 -21.75
N LEU A 233 7.43 -2.27 -21.95
CA LEU A 233 6.79 -3.08 -20.91
C LEU A 233 7.33 -4.50 -20.91
N SER A 234 7.67 -5.00 -19.73
CA SER A 234 8.10 -6.37 -19.52
C SER A 234 7.44 -6.99 -18.29
N PHE A 235 7.38 -8.31 -18.24
CA PHE A 235 7.06 -9.01 -17.01
C PHE A 235 8.33 -9.15 -16.17
N ALA A 236 8.20 -9.04 -14.85
CA ALA A 236 9.30 -9.41 -13.97
C ALA A 236 9.69 -10.86 -14.28
N GLU A 237 11.00 -11.11 -14.44
CA GLU A 237 11.51 -12.45 -14.65
C GLU A 237 11.00 -13.34 -13.50
N THR A 238 10.05 -14.22 -13.80
CA THR A 238 9.77 -15.34 -12.91
C THR A 238 11.04 -16.16 -12.91
N LYS A 239 11.84 -16.04 -11.84
CA LYS A 239 12.84 -17.07 -11.53
C LYS A 239 12.05 -18.38 -11.50
N GLN A 240 12.15 -19.16 -12.58
CA GLN A 240 11.74 -20.54 -12.53
C GLN A 240 12.61 -21.14 -11.44
N LEU A 241 12.02 -21.34 -10.27
CA LEU A 241 12.62 -22.17 -9.25
C LEU A 241 12.77 -23.53 -9.91
N LYS A 242 13.99 -23.87 -10.34
CA LYS A 242 14.36 -25.24 -10.67
C LYS A 242 14.32 -26.01 -9.35
N MET A 243 13.11 -26.38 -8.95
CA MET A 243 12.89 -27.24 -7.80
C MET A 243 12.91 -28.66 -8.32
N ASP A 244 14.02 -29.36 -8.11
CA ASP A 244 14.12 -30.81 -8.28
C ASP A 244 13.23 -31.58 -7.28
N THR A 245 12.46 -30.87 -6.45
CA THR A 245 11.64 -31.41 -5.36
C THR A 245 10.21 -30.92 -5.52
N GLN A 246 9.27 -31.85 -5.63
CA GLN A 246 7.84 -31.56 -5.73
C GLN A 246 7.35 -30.97 -4.40
N LEU A 247 7.14 -29.65 -4.36
CA LEU A 247 6.62 -28.97 -3.18
C LEU A 247 5.13 -29.31 -3.02
N THR A 248 4.76 -29.87 -1.88
CA THR A 248 3.36 -30.14 -1.53
C THR A 248 2.93 -29.24 -0.38
N LYS A 249 1.61 -29.00 -0.27
CA LYS A 249 1.04 -28.23 0.85
C LYS A 249 1.52 -28.79 2.21
N GLN A 250 1.74 -30.10 2.31
CA GLN A 250 2.20 -30.78 3.53
C GLN A 250 3.50 -30.20 4.11
N MET A 251 4.34 -29.62 3.27
CA MET A 251 5.65 -29.05 3.63
C MET A 251 5.60 -27.57 4.04
N ASN A 252 4.43 -26.92 4.00
CA ASN A 252 4.26 -25.54 4.47
C ASN A 252 4.04 -25.53 5.99
N PRO A 253 4.99 -25.02 6.81
CA PRO A 253 4.81 -24.92 8.26
C PRO A 253 3.64 -24.03 8.66
N ALA A 254 3.25 -23.03 7.85
CA ALA A 254 2.11 -22.16 8.14
C ALA A 254 0.76 -22.90 8.09
N ASP A 255 0.69 -24.01 7.35
CA ASP A 255 -0.53 -24.84 7.29
C ASP A 255 -0.68 -25.74 8.53
N LEU A 256 0.29 -25.80 9.43
CA LEU A 256 0.20 -26.64 10.64
C LEU A 256 -0.92 -26.17 11.57
N GLN A 257 -1.13 -24.85 11.67
CA GLN A 257 -2.23 -24.29 12.45
C GLN A 257 -3.61 -24.66 11.88
N THR A 258 -3.75 -24.72 10.55
CA THR A 258 -5.01 -25.07 9.89
C THR A 258 -5.28 -26.58 9.84
N ARG A 259 -4.32 -27.41 10.29
CA ARG A 259 -4.45 -28.87 10.39
C ARG A 259 -4.94 -29.38 11.74
N GLY A 260 -5.28 -28.48 12.67
CA GLY A 260 -5.82 -28.85 13.98
C GLY A 260 -4.79 -29.41 14.96
N LEU A 261 -3.51 -29.02 14.81
CA LEU A 261 -2.47 -29.37 15.77
C LEU A 261 -2.72 -28.68 17.13
N THR A 262 -2.52 -29.42 18.21
CA THR A 262 -2.56 -28.87 19.58
C THR A 262 -1.31 -28.05 19.88
N ALA A 263 -1.35 -27.17 20.90
CA ALA A 263 -0.23 -26.31 21.26
C ALA A 263 1.07 -27.09 21.55
N SER A 264 0.98 -28.22 22.27
CA SER A 264 2.13 -29.09 22.55
C SER A 264 2.70 -29.72 21.27
N GLN A 265 1.84 -30.20 20.36
CA GLN A 265 2.29 -30.77 19.08
C GLN A 265 2.90 -29.70 18.15
N PHE A 266 2.49 -28.45 18.32
CA PHE A 266 3.04 -27.33 17.58
C PHE A 266 4.43 -26.94 18.09
N GLU A 267 4.63 -26.92 19.41
CA GLU A 267 5.94 -26.72 20.06
C GLU A 267 6.95 -27.81 19.66
N ASP A 268 6.48 -29.06 19.54
CA ASP A 268 7.32 -30.19 19.14
C ASP A 268 7.51 -30.33 17.62
N SER A 269 6.86 -29.48 16.81
CA SER A 269 6.90 -29.59 15.35
C SER A 269 8.25 -29.15 14.81
N THR A 270 9.05 -30.13 14.36
CA THR A 270 10.32 -29.89 13.69
C THR A 270 10.18 -29.07 12.41
N LEU A 271 9.06 -29.22 11.70
CA LEU A 271 8.75 -28.45 10.49
C LEU A 271 8.49 -26.97 10.83
N TRP A 272 7.84 -26.67 11.96
CA TRP A 272 7.63 -25.30 12.43
C TRP A 272 8.94 -24.69 12.96
N MET A 273 9.64 -25.42 13.82
CA MET A 273 10.83 -24.94 14.51
C MET A 273 12.03 -24.75 13.57
N ASN A 274 12.19 -25.64 12.59
CA ASN A 274 13.36 -25.64 11.71
C ASN A 274 13.03 -25.26 10.25
N GLY A 275 11.76 -25.13 9.90
CA GLY A 275 11.32 -24.98 8.53
C GLY A 275 11.47 -26.26 7.70
N PRO A 276 10.96 -26.29 6.46
CA PRO A 276 11.13 -27.42 5.57
C PRO A 276 12.58 -27.54 5.10
N GLN A 277 13.07 -28.76 4.92
CA GLN A 277 14.48 -29.04 4.59
C GLN A 277 15.03 -28.32 3.35
N TRP A 278 14.18 -27.99 2.37
CA TRP A 278 14.61 -27.25 1.17
C TRP A 278 14.95 -25.78 1.44
N LEU A 279 14.50 -25.21 2.56
CA LEU A 279 14.89 -23.87 3.02
C LEU A 279 16.31 -23.86 3.62
N THR A 280 16.77 -25.01 4.11
CA THR A 280 18.08 -25.20 4.76
C THR A 280 19.13 -25.88 3.87
N ASP A 281 18.74 -26.42 2.71
CA ASP A 281 19.66 -27.09 1.78
C ASP A 281 20.27 -26.08 0.80
N ASP A 282 21.45 -25.54 1.16
CA ASP A 282 22.20 -24.56 0.36
C ASP A 282 22.54 -25.03 -1.06
N ARG A 283 22.43 -26.34 -1.34
CA ARG A 283 22.71 -26.91 -2.67
C ARG A 283 21.58 -26.70 -3.69
N LYS A 284 20.38 -26.29 -3.25
CA LYS A 284 19.21 -26.12 -4.13
C LYS A 284 18.78 -24.66 -4.31
N TYR A 285 19.27 -23.76 -3.47
CA TYR A 285 18.91 -22.35 -3.51
C TYR A 285 20.12 -21.52 -4.01
N HIS A 286 20.20 -21.29 -5.33
CA HIS A 286 21.14 -20.31 -5.87
C HIS A 286 20.73 -18.90 -5.42
N ARG A 287 21.12 -18.51 -4.19
CA ARG A 287 21.33 -17.11 -3.83
C ARG A 287 22.58 -16.64 -4.57
N THR A 288 22.46 -16.30 -5.85
CA THR A 288 23.31 -15.23 -6.36
C THR A 288 22.93 -13.99 -5.58
N ARG A 289 23.68 -13.72 -4.50
CA ARG A 289 23.83 -12.36 -4.01
C ARG A 289 24.43 -11.60 -5.18
N ASP A 290 23.69 -10.66 -5.73
CA ASP A 290 24.27 -9.63 -6.59
C ASP A 290 25.19 -8.78 -5.71
N THR A 291 26.39 -9.29 -5.46
CA THR A 291 27.55 -8.49 -5.14
C THR A 291 28.18 -8.07 -6.46
N GLN A 292 27.60 -7.06 -7.11
CA GLN A 292 28.34 -6.22 -8.04
C GLN A 292 28.01 -4.76 -7.74
N LYS A 293 28.99 -4.16 -7.06
CA LYS A 293 29.40 -2.74 -6.92
C LYS A 293 28.41 -1.64 -7.29
#